data_AF-A0AA42TWM0-F1
#
_entry.id   AF-A0AA42TWM0-F1
#
_cell.length_a   1.000
_cell.length_b   1.000
_cell.length_c   1.000
_cell.angle_alpha   90.00
_cell.angle_beta   90.00
_cell.angle_gamma   90.00
#
_symmetry.space_group_name_H-M   'P 1'
#
loop_
_entity.id
_entity.type
_entity.pdbx_description
1 polymer ?
#
loop_
_entity_poly.entity_id
_entity_poly.type
_entity_poly.pdbx_seq_one_letter_code
_entity_poly.pdbx_strand_id
1 'polypeptide(L)'
;MQVDTFGAYVRAELEYWGVQFALHRDCDYLGHQSRNVLQVLIDYQGDLPSQAQGFKPMTVDIRAQRVEDLVTVIARDSKAMACVLRARFCGKGRVKNERYETAQLLLANAGEPMMHVKAYLELARRGEDRIHGMLAGIALAA
;
A
#
# COMPACT_ATOMS: atom_id res chain seq x y z
N MET A 1 -23.83 1.72 -22.49
CA MET A 1 -22.62 1.90 -21.66
C MET A 1 -22.82 1.07 -20.41
N GLN A 2 -22.12 -0.07 -20.31
CA GLN A 2 -22.23 -0.97 -19.16
C GLN A 2 -21.58 -0.24 -17.96
N VAL A 3 -22.32 -0.07 -16.87
CA VAL A 3 -21.80 0.62 -15.68
C VAL A 3 -20.79 -0.30 -15.01
N ASP A 4 -19.51 0.10 -14.97
CA ASP A 4 -18.45 -0.64 -14.28
C ASP A 4 -18.59 -0.47 -12.76
N THR A 5 -19.48 -1.28 -12.18
CA THR A 5 -19.75 -1.28 -10.74
C THR A 5 -18.59 -1.88 -9.95
N PHE A 6 -17.87 -2.84 -10.53
CA PHE A 6 -16.79 -3.53 -9.84
C PHE A 6 -15.52 -2.68 -9.79
N GLY A 7 -15.14 -2.00 -10.86
CA GLY A 7 -14.04 -1.03 -10.83
C GLY A 7 -14.32 0.19 -9.93
N ALA A 8 -15.59 0.58 -9.76
CA ALA A 8 -15.98 1.57 -8.76
C ALA A 8 -15.80 1.03 -7.32
N TYR A 9 -16.18 -0.23 -7.09
CA TYR A 9 -15.97 -0.92 -5.81
C TYR A 9 -14.47 -1.01 -5.46
N VAL A 10 -13.63 -1.47 -6.38
CA VAL A 10 -12.17 -1.60 -6.14
C VAL A 10 -11.54 -0.25 -5.80
N ARG A 11 -11.92 0.82 -6.50
CA ARG A 11 -11.44 2.17 -6.18
C ARG A 11 -11.87 2.61 -4.79
N ALA A 12 -13.11 2.34 -4.38
CA ALA A 12 -13.59 2.64 -3.03
C ALA A 12 -12.81 1.85 -1.95
N GLU A 13 -12.49 0.58 -2.19
CA GLU A 13 -11.66 -0.22 -1.28
C GLU A 13 -10.23 0.34 -1.16
N LEU A 14 -9.61 0.74 -2.26
CA LEU A 14 -8.27 1.34 -2.27
C LEU A 14 -8.24 2.70 -1.57
N GLU A 15 -9.26 3.53 -1.78
CA GLU A 15 -9.40 4.80 -1.08
C GLU A 15 -9.59 4.58 0.42
N TYR A 16 -10.46 3.64 0.81
CA TYR A 16 -10.70 3.30 2.21
C TYR A 16 -9.43 2.75 2.88
N TRP A 17 -8.71 1.85 2.21
CA TRP A 17 -7.38 1.40 2.64
C TRP A 17 -6.43 2.58 2.87
N GLY A 18 -6.35 3.51 1.93
CA GLY A 18 -5.56 4.73 2.05
C GLY A 18 -5.96 5.65 3.22
N VAL A 19 -7.24 5.63 3.63
CA VAL A 19 -7.69 6.33 4.85
C VAL A 19 -7.19 5.62 6.11
N GLN A 20 -7.32 4.30 6.16
CA GLN A 20 -6.95 3.51 7.35
C GLN A 20 -5.44 3.52 7.58
N PHE A 21 -4.66 3.35 6.51
CA PHE A 21 -3.20 3.27 6.52
C PHE A 21 -2.51 4.57 6.09
N ALA A 22 -3.16 5.72 6.30
CA ALA A 22 -2.61 7.00 5.85
C ALA A 22 -1.22 7.25 6.46
N LEU A 23 -0.24 7.65 5.64
CA LEU A 23 1.17 7.74 6.04
C LEU A 23 1.47 8.78 7.14
N HIS A 24 0.55 9.71 7.42
CA HIS A 24 0.66 10.60 8.58
C HIS A 24 0.23 9.92 9.89
N ARG A 25 -0.63 8.90 9.83
CA ARG A 25 -1.02 8.08 10.99
C ARG A 25 0.12 7.20 11.49
N ASP A 26 1.06 6.85 10.61
CA ASP A 26 2.31 6.17 11.03
C ASP A 26 3.13 7.04 12.02
N CYS A 27 2.90 8.37 12.05
CA CYS A 27 3.52 9.30 13.01
C CYS A 27 2.68 9.52 14.28
N ASP A 28 1.34 9.58 14.18
CA ASP A 28 0.48 9.95 15.32
C ASP A 28 0.19 8.79 16.28
N TYR A 29 0.27 7.53 15.83
CA TYR A 29 -0.10 6.38 16.66
C TYR A 29 1.00 5.85 17.59
N LEU A 30 2.21 6.42 17.52
CA LEU A 30 3.22 6.14 18.51
C LEU A 30 3.91 7.39 18.98
N GLY A 31 3.77 7.65 20.28
CA GLY A 31 4.68 8.52 21.02
C GLY A 31 6.17 8.10 20.94
N HIS A 32 6.51 7.04 20.19
CA HIS A 32 7.83 6.68 19.70
C HIS A 32 7.73 6.12 18.28
N GLN A 33 8.25 6.82 17.27
CA GLN A 33 8.35 6.41 15.85
C GLN A 33 8.11 4.90 15.61
N SER A 34 6.90 4.47 15.24
CA SER A 34 6.78 3.11 14.68
C SER A 34 7.49 3.10 13.36
N ARG A 35 8.33 2.10 13.20
CA ARG A 35 8.93 1.80 11.91
C ARG A 35 7.82 1.36 10.95
N ASN A 36 7.77 2.03 9.81
CA ASN A 36 6.93 1.67 8.66
C ASN A 36 7.09 0.17 8.34
N VAL A 37 6.02 -0.54 7.98
CA VAL A 37 6.08 -1.97 7.59
C VAL A 37 7.07 -2.21 6.44
N LEU A 38 7.20 -1.27 5.50
CA LEU A 38 8.27 -1.31 4.50
C LEU A 38 9.64 -1.20 5.16
N GLN A 39 9.83 -0.30 6.13
CA GLN A 39 11.07 -0.20 6.91
C GLN A 39 11.39 -1.49 7.65
N VAL A 40 10.38 -2.17 8.20
CA VAL A 40 10.55 -3.50 8.83
C VAL A 40 10.93 -4.54 7.78
N LEU A 41 10.28 -4.58 6.62
CA LEU A 41 10.64 -5.53 5.56
C LEU A 41 12.03 -5.27 4.96
N ILE A 42 12.50 -4.01 4.96
CA ILE A 42 13.85 -3.60 4.58
C ILE A 42 14.86 -4.01 5.64
N ASP A 43 14.62 -3.64 6.91
CA ASP A 43 15.50 -3.90 8.05
C ASP A 43 15.74 -5.41 8.26
N TYR A 44 14.75 -6.24 7.94
CA TYR A 44 14.81 -7.69 8.09
C TYR A 44 15.04 -8.46 6.78
N GLN A 45 15.45 -7.79 5.69
CA GLN A 45 15.76 -8.43 4.39
C GLN A 45 14.66 -9.37 3.85
N GLY A 46 13.40 -9.12 4.19
CA GLY A 46 12.25 -9.96 3.79
C GLY A 46 11.80 -11.02 4.81
N ASP A 47 12.50 -11.20 5.93
CA ASP A 47 12.01 -11.99 7.05
C ASP A 47 11.04 -11.17 7.93
N LEU A 48 9.88 -11.74 8.25
CA LEU A 48 8.95 -11.13 9.19
C LEU A 48 9.51 -11.27 10.61
N PRO A 49 9.58 -10.20 11.43
CA PRO A 49 10.06 -10.31 12.79
C PRO A 49 9.19 -11.30 13.59
N SER A 50 9.86 -12.23 14.28
CA SER A 50 9.22 -13.15 15.22
C SER A 50 8.46 -12.35 16.28
N GLN A 51 7.21 -12.74 16.50
CA GLN A 51 6.19 -12.00 17.24
C GLN A 51 6.66 -11.24 18.50
N ALA A 52 6.10 -10.03 18.63
CA ALA A 52 5.85 -9.26 19.85
C ALA A 52 7.02 -8.49 20.49
N GLN A 53 7.20 -7.24 20.04
CA GLN A 53 7.49 -6.13 20.96
C GLN A 53 6.43 -5.03 20.78
N GLY A 54 5.49 -4.99 21.74
CA GLY A 54 4.82 -3.75 22.16
C GLY A 54 3.85 -3.06 21.21
N PHE A 55 2.87 -3.75 20.62
CA PHE A 55 1.74 -3.08 19.97
C PHE A 55 0.41 -3.59 20.51
N LYS A 56 -0.37 -2.70 21.14
CA LYS A 56 -1.80 -2.92 21.34
C LYS A 56 -2.41 -3.05 19.94
N PRO A 57 -3.15 -4.12 19.60
CA PRO A 57 -3.76 -4.21 18.29
C PRO A 57 -4.77 -3.06 18.17
N MET A 58 -4.44 -2.06 17.35
CA MET A 58 -5.49 -1.27 16.73
C MET A 58 -6.26 -2.25 15.87
N THR A 59 -7.54 -2.46 16.19
CA THR A 59 -8.42 -3.23 15.32
C THR A 59 -8.44 -2.53 13.97
N VAL A 60 -7.67 -3.05 13.01
CA VAL A 60 -7.72 -2.60 11.62
C VAL A 60 -9.04 -3.12 11.05
N ASP A 61 -9.76 -2.26 10.33
CA ASP A 61 -10.95 -2.69 9.61
C ASP A 61 -10.58 -3.83 8.63
N ILE A 62 -11.35 -4.92 8.69
CA ILE A 62 -11.08 -6.15 7.94
C ILE A 62 -11.01 -5.89 6.42
N ARG A 63 -11.78 -4.91 5.92
CA ARG A 63 -11.77 -4.54 4.49
C ARG A 63 -10.45 -3.89 4.10
N ALA A 64 -9.97 -2.96 4.92
CA ALA A 64 -8.67 -2.33 4.69
C ALA A 64 -7.51 -3.32 4.87
N GLN A 65 -7.60 -4.21 5.87
CA GLN A 65 -6.60 -5.26 6.07
C GLN A 65 -6.51 -6.21 4.86
N ARG A 66 -7.65 -6.55 4.24
CA ARG A 66 -7.66 -7.36 3.01
C ARG A 66 -6.84 -6.71 1.89
N VAL A 67 -6.99 -5.41 1.66
CA VAL A 67 -6.19 -4.69 0.65
C VAL A 67 -4.71 -4.66 1.05
N GLU A 68 -4.40 -4.48 2.33
CA GLU A 68 -3.03 -4.53 2.84
C GLU A 68 -2.37 -5.89 2.60
N ASP A 69 -3.10 -6.99 2.82
CA ASP A 69 -2.62 -8.34 2.56
C ASP A 69 -2.34 -8.55 1.06
N LEU A 70 -3.21 -8.04 0.18
CA LEU A 70 -2.99 -8.08 -1.27
C LEU A 70 -1.76 -7.28 -1.69
N VAL A 71 -1.56 -6.08 -1.13
CA VAL A 71 -0.37 -5.26 -1.40
C VAL A 71 0.89 -5.95 -0.87
N THR A 72 0.80 -6.66 0.25
CA THR A 72 1.89 -7.48 0.80
C THR A 72 2.25 -8.64 -0.13
N VAL A 73 1.26 -9.30 -0.73
CA VAL A 73 1.48 -10.31 -1.78
C VAL A 73 2.17 -9.68 -2.99
N ILE A 74 1.70 -8.52 -3.46
CA ILE A 74 2.35 -7.79 -4.55
C ILE A 74 3.80 -7.44 -4.21
N ALA A 75 4.09 -7.05 -2.97
CA ALA A 75 5.44 -6.68 -2.54
C ALA A 75 6.46 -7.83 -2.64
N ARG A 76 6.01 -9.09 -2.55
CA ARG A 76 6.87 -10.27 -2.74
C ARG A 76 7.35 -10.40 -4.18
N ASP A 77 6.52 -10.00 -5.15
CA ASP A 77 6.85 -10.05 -6.58
C ASP A 77 7.45 -8.73 -7.09
N SER A 78 7.00 -7.60 -6.56
CA SER A 78 7.40 -6.26 -6.95
C SER A 78 7.25 -5.28 -5.79
N LYS A 79 8.35 -5.06 -5.07
CA LYS A 79 8.42 -4.04 -4.01
C LYS A 79 8.12 -2.65 -4.57
N ALA A 80 8.60 -2.36 -5.78
CA ALA A 80 8.35 -1.09 -6.44
C ALA A 80 6.85 -0.80 -6.63
N MET A 81 6.06 -1.78 -7.07
CA MET A 81 4.62 -1.61 -7.26
C MET A 81 3.90 -1.37 -5.92
N ALA A 82 4.26 -2.11 -4.87
CA ALA A 82 3.72 -1.91 -3.53
C ALA A 82 4.02 -0.49 -2.99
N CYS A 83 5.26 -0.02 -3.16
CA CYS A 83 5.66 1.34 -2.78
C CYS A 83 4.84 2.40 -3.50
N VAL A 84 4.63 2.24 -4.81
CA VAL A 84 3.84 3.17 -5.64
C VAL A 84 2.37 3.20 -5.21
N LEU A 85 1.76 2.04 -4.96
CA LEU A 85 0.38 1.95 -4.49
C LEU A 85 0.21 2.63 -3.13
N ARG A 86 1.13 2.37 -2.21
CA ARG A 86 1.12 2.97 -0.87
C ARG A 86 1.28 4.49 -0.95
N ALA A 87 2.22 5.00 -1.73
CA ALA A 87 2.39 6.44 -1.91
C ALA A 87 1.14 7.11 -2.53
N ARG A 88 0.48 6.44 -3.48
CA ARG A 88 -0.67 6.96 -4.20
C ARG A 88 -1.94 7.05 -3.36
N PHE A 89 -2.24 6.00 -2.60
CA PHE A 89 -3.49 5.88 -1.84
C PHE A 89 -3.32 6.26 -0.36
N CYS A 90 -2.21 5.85 0.27
CA CYS A 90 -1.95 6.17 1.68
C CYS A 90 -1.32 7.56 1.88
N GLY A 91 -0.88 8.24 0.82
CA GLY A 91 -0.50 9.66 0.81
C GLY A 91 -1.68 10.62 0.97
N LYS A 92 -2.69 10.28 1.78
CA LYS A 92 -3.88 11.11 1.99
C LYS A 92 -3.50 12.46 2.60
N GLY A 93 -4.09 13.53 2.07
CA GLY A 93 -3.75 14.92 2.41
C GLY A 93 -2.61 15.50 1.58
N ARG A 94 -1.87 14.66 0.83
CA ARG A 94 -0.79 15.11 -0.04
C ARG A 94 -1.27 15.43 -1.45
N VAL A 95 -0.69 16.46 -2.07
CA VAL A 95 -0.92 16.78 -3.49
C VAL A 95 -0.19 15.77 -4.40
N LYS A 96 -0.47 15.81 -5.71
CA LYS A 96 0.05 14.81 -6.67
C LYS A 96 1.58 14.70 -6.65
N ASN A 97 2.28 15.84 -6.62
CA ASN A 97 3.74 15.88 -6.61
C ASN A 97 4.32 15.29 -5.32
N GLU A 98 3.76 15.65 -4.17
CA GLU A 98 4.17 15.10 -2.87
C GLU A 98 3.97 13.57 -2.80
N ARG A 99 2.87 13.04 -3.37
CA ARG A 99 2.69 11.57 -3.46
C ARG A 99 3.75 10.92 -4.32
N TYR A 100 4.15 11.56 -5.42
CA TYR A 100 5.24 11.06 -6.26
C TYR A 100 6.58 11.09 -5.51
N GLU A 101 6.92 12.18 -4.82
CA GLU A 101 8.13 12.28 -3.98
C GLU A 101 8.12 11.22 -2.87
N THR A 102 6.97 10.99 -2.26
CA THR A 102 6.77 9.90 -1.29
C THR A 102 7.08 8.54 -1.91
N ALA A 103 6.63 8.29 -3.14
CA ALA A 103 6.94 7.04 -3.84
C ALA A 103 8.45 6.89 -4.05
N GLN A 104 9.15 7.95 -4.44
CA GLN A 104 10.62 7.92 -4.60
C GLN A 104 11.33 7.57 -3.29
N LEU A 105 10.90 8.16 -2.17
CA LEU A 105 11.46 7.87 -0.85
C LEU A 105 11.23 6.41 -0.46
N LEU A 106 10.02 5.89 -0.67
CA LEU A 106 9.70 4.48 -0.38
C LEU A 106 10.52 3.52 -1.26
N LEU A 107 10.69 3.84 -2.55
CA LEU A 107 11.51 3.07 -3.49
C LEU A 107 12.98 3.04 -3.07
N ALA A 108 13.54 4.21 -2.77
CA ALA A 108 14.92 4.34 -2.33
C ALA A 108 15.18 3.52 -1.05
N ASN A 109 14.26 3.61 -0.07
CA ASN A 109 14.35 2.80 1.15
C ASN A 109 14.25 1.30 0.84
N ALA A 110 13.40 0.91 -0.12
CA ALA A 110 13.24 -0.48 -0.53
C ALA A 110 14.42 -1.05 -1.34
N GLY A 111 15.44 -0.24 -1.64
CA GLY A 111 16.56 -0.61 -2.52
C GLY A 111 16.18 -0.68 -4.00
N GLU A 112 15.02 -0.13 -4.37
CA GLU A 112 14.52 -0.09 -5.75
C GLU A 112 15.02 1.17 -6.47
N PRO A 113 15.25 1.12 -7.79
CA PRO A 113 15.63 2.29 -8.54
C PRO A 113 14.52 3.35 -8.52
N MET A 114 14.93 4.61 -8.38
CA MET A 114 14.04 5.76 -8.57
C MET A 114 13.46 5.73 -9.99
N MET A 115 12.21 6.18 -10.13
CA MET A 115 11.48 6.09 -11.39
C MET A 115 11.00 7.45 -11.85
N HIS A 116 10.91 7.69 -13.14
CA HIS A 116 10.31 8.92 -13.65
C HIS A 116 8.77 8.92 -13.46
N VAL A 117 8.16 10.11 -13.46
CA VAL A 117 6.71 10.31 -13.24
C VAL A 117 5.84 9.43 -14.15
N LYS A 118 6.21 9.27 -15.42
CA LYS A 118 5.47 8.42 -16.37
C LYS A 118 5.45 6.96 -15.92
N ALA A 119 6.60 6.43 -15.52
CA ALA A 119 6.74 5.06 -15.02
C ALA A 119 5.97 4.87 -13.71
N TYR A 120 5.99 5.87 -12.82
CA TYR A 120 5.17 5.88 -11.60
C TYR A 120 3.67 5.77 -11.89
N LEU A 121 3.14 6.60 -12.81
CA LEU A 121 1.71 6.58 -13.15
C LEU A 121 1.30 5.27 -13.83
N GLU A 122 2.17 4.72 -14.68
CA GLU A 122 1.93 3.44 -15.33
C GLU A 122 1.95 2.28 -14.34
N LEU A 123 2.94 2.25 -13.44
CA LEU A 123 3.06 1.21 -12.42
C LEU A 123 1.90 1.27 -11.41
N ALA A 124 1.44 2.48 -11.06
CA ALA A 124 0.24 2.67 -10.26
C ALA A 124 -1.00 2.06 -10.93
N ARG A 125 -1.22 2.35 -12.22
CA ARG A 125 -2.36 1.78 -12.97
C ARG A 125 -2.29 0.25 -13.01
N ARG A 126 -1.12 -0.31 -13.33
CA ARG A 126 -0.92 -1.78 -13.34
C ARG A 126 -1.16 -2.39 -11.95
N GLY A 127 -0.78 -1.68 -10.89
CA GLY A 127 -1.07 -2.10 -9.51
C GLY A 127 -2.56 -2.08 -9.19
N GLU A 128 -3.30 -1.05 -9.62
CA GLU A 128 -4.77 -0.99 -9.50
C GLU A 128 -5.42 -2.17 -10.24
N ASP A 129 -5.01 -2.44 -11.48
CA ASP A 129 -5.51 -3.55 -12.30
C ASP A 129 -5.22 -4.91 -11.64
N ARG A 130 -4.05 -5.05 -11.02
CA ARG A 130 -3.66 -6.28 -10.31
C ARG A 130 -4.51 -6.52 -9.07
N ILE A 131 -4.76 -5.48 -8.27
CA ILE A 131 -5.65 -5.56 -7.10
C ILE A 131 -7.08 -5.88 -7.54
N HIS A 132 -7.55 -5.25 -8.63
CA HIS A 132 -8.83 -5.57 -9.22
C HIS A 132 -8.93 -7.05 -9.58
N GLY A 133 -7.95 -7.60 -10.29
CA GLY A 133 -7.91 -9.02 -10.64
C GLY A 133 -7.91 -9.95 -9.42
N MET A 134 -7.14 -9.61 -8.38
CA MET A 134 -7.09 -10.40 -7.13
C MET A 134 -8.42 -10.37 -6.39
N LEU A 135 -9.06 -9.20 -6.25
CA LEU A 135 -10.38 -9.07 -5.62
C LEU A 135 -11.47 -9.80 -6.41
N ALA A 136 -11.42 -9.75 -7.74
CA ALA A 136 -12.33 -10.51 -8.59
C ALA A 136 -12.16 -12.02 -8.37
N GLY A 137 -10.92 -12.50 -8.30
CA GLY A 137 -10.62 -13.91 -8.01
C GLY A 137 -11.14 -14.35 -6.65
N ILE A 138 -10.96 -13.53 -5.60
CA ILE A 138 -11.50 -13.81 -4.26
C ILE A 138 -13.04 -13.86 -4.30
N ALA A 139 -13.68 -12.94 -5.00
CA ALA A 139 -15.14 -12.89 -5.11
C ALA A 139 -15.74 -14.09 -5.86
N LEU A 140 -15.00 -14.68 -6.80
CA LEU A 140 -15.43 -15.90 -7.52
C LEU A 140 -15.20 -17.18 -6.71
N ALA A 141 -14.27 -17.17 -5.76
CA ALA A 141 -13.93 -18.32 -4.93
C ALA A 141 -14.73 -18.42 -3.62
N ALA A 142 -15.49 -17.37 -3.28
CA ALA A 142 -16.34 -17.26 -2.10
C ALA A 142 -17.78 -17.72 -2.41
#